data_AF-A0A377ZIJ7-F1
#
_entry.id   AF-A0A377ZIJ7-F1
#
_cell.length_a   1.000
_cell.length_b   1.000
_cell.length_c   1.000
_cell.angle_alpha   90.00
_cell.angle_beta   90.00
_cell.angle_gamma   90.00
#
_symmetry.space_group_name_H-M   'P 1'
#
loop_
_entity.id
_entity.type
_entity.pdbx_description
1 polymer ?
#
loop_
_entity_poly.entity_id
_entity_poly.type
_entity_poly.pdbx_seq_one_letter_code
_entity_poly.pdbx_strand_id
1 'polypeptide(L)'
;MSRWPFRPEEKIVLLTSWYAQAEQGGYYQAQATGLYKKYGLDVEIRSGGPQVNGMQLLLSKRADVIIGYDLQLLEGIQRGFQAKAIAAPFQYDPRGC
;
A
#
# COMPACT_ATOMS: atom_id res chain seq x y z
N MET A 1 -0.03 26.04 28.86
CA MET A 1 -0.56 25.46 27.60
C MET A 1 0.44 24.43 27.12
N SER A 2 0.12 23.15 27.33
CA SER A 2 1.05 22.03 27.15
C SER A 2 1.35 21.80 25.67
N ARG A 3 2.62 21.93 25.30
CA ARG A 3 3.14 21.64 23.96
C ARG A 3 3.14 20.12 23.77
N TRP A 4 2.22 19.60 22.96
CA TRP A 4 2.24 18.21 22.51
C TRP A 4 3.57 17.91 21.81
N PRO A 5 4.20 16.74 22.01
CA PRO A 5 5.42 16.39 21.31
C PRO A 5 5.10 16.32 19.80
N PHE A 6 5.91 17.01 18.99
CA PHE A 6 5.94 16.86 17.54
C PHE A 6 6.13 15.38 17.23
N ARG A 7 5.06 14.67 16.84
CA ARG A 7 5.19 13.30 16.33
C ARG A 7 5.81 13.42 14.94
N PRO A 8 7.00 12.84 14.69
CA PRO A 8 7.54 12.80 13.35
C PRO A 8 6.53 12.11 12.43
N GLU A 9 6.43 12.60 11.19
CA GLU A 9 5.57 11.98 10.17
C GLU A 9 5.98 10.50 10.01
N GLU A 10 4.99 9.61 10.06
CA GLU A 10 5.25 8.18 9.90
C GLU A 10 5.50 7.88 8.42
N LYS A 11 6.69 7.37 8.11
CA LYS A 11 7.08 7.03 6.74
C LYS A 11 6.43 5.72 6.33
N ILE A 12 5.74 5.74 5.20
CA ILE A 12 5.05 4.58 4.65
C ILE A 12 5.40 4.45 3.18
N VAL A 13 5.83 3.27 2.76
CA VAL A 13 6.01 2.91 1.35
C VAL A 13 4.78 2.15 0.88
N LEU A 14 4.00 2.77 -0.01
CA LEU A 14 2.89 2.14 -0.71
C LEU A 14 3.36 1.69 -2.09
N LEU A 15 3.39 0.38 -2.31
CA LEU A 15 3.77 -0.23 -3.58
C LEU A 15 2.52 -0.63 -4.38
N THR A 16 2.39 -0.09 -5.58
CA THR A 16 1.30 -0.47 -6.49
C THR A 16 1.54 -1.86 -7.09
N SER A 17 0.47 -2.56 -7.49
CA SER A 17 0.55 -3.91 -8.08
C SER A 17 1.23 -3.91 -9.46
N TRP A 18 1.12 -2.79 -10.18
CA TRP A 18 1.64 -2.58 -11.52
C TRP A 18 2.10 -1.12 -11.69
N TYR A 19 2.45 -0.71 -12.90
CA TYR A 19 2.53 0.72 -13.24
C TYR A 19 1.23 1.44 -12.85
N ALA A 20 1.31 2.75 -12.63
CA ALA A 20 0.16 3.56 -12.25
C ALA A 20 -1.05 3.31 -13.18
N GLN A 21 -2.15 2.86 -12.59
CA GLN A 21 -3.41 2.56 -13.28
C GLN A 21 -4.52 3.51 -12.82
N ALA A 22 -5.58 3.67 -13.62
CA ALA A 22 -6.66 4.63 -13.33
C ALA A 22 -7.32 4.37 -11.97
N GLU A 23 -7.48 3.09 -11.63
CA GLU A 23 -7.98 2.55 -10.37
C GLU A 23 -7.19 3.05 -9.14
N GLN A 24 -5.93 3.42 -9.34
CA GLN A 24 -5.01 3.84 -8.29
C GLN A 24 -5.00 5.37 -8.10
N GLY A 25 -5.80 6.12 -8.88
CA GLY A 25 -5.83 7.58 -8.86
C GLY A 25 -6.10 8.17 -7.47
N GLY A 26 -6.89 7.49 -6.63
CA GLY A 26 -7.17 7.93 -5.27
C GLY A 26 -5.91 8.06 -4.39
N TYR A 27 -4.94 7.15 -4.54
CA TYR A 27 -3.69 7.21 -3.77
C TYR A 27 -2.83 8.41 -4.15
N TYR A 28 -2.74 8.70 -5.46
CA TYR A 28 -2.02 9.84 -5.98
C TYR A 28 -2.74 11.16 -5.65
N GLN A 29 -4.07 11.18 -5.70
CA GLN A 29 -4.84 12.35 -5.30
C GLN A 29 -4.68 12.67 -3.81
N ALA A 30 -4.65 11.65 -2.94
CA ALA A 30 -4.37 11.85 -1.52
C ALA A 30 -2.98 12.44 -1.27
N GLN A 31 -1.97 12.06 -2.08
CA GLN A 31 -0.65 12.66 -2.04
C GLN A 31 -0.66 14.11 -2.54
N ALA A 32 -1.26 14.35 -3.73
CA ALA A 32 -1.32 15.66 -4.37
C ALA A 32 -2.10 16.71 -3.56
N THR A 33 -3.14 16.29 -2.84
CA THR A 33 -3.96 17.16 -1.98
C THR A 33 -3.40 17.31 -0.56
N GLY A 34 -2.27 16.65 -0.24
CA GLY A 34 -1.65 16.69 1.09
C GLY A 34 -2.43 15.96 2.18
N LEU A 35 -3.37 15.08 1.81
CA LEU A 35 -4.21 14.34 2.75
C LEU A 35 -3.37 13.48 3.70
N TYR A 36 -2.33 12.81 3.20
CA TYR A 36 -1.42 12.01 4.04
C TYR A 36 -0.73 12.87 5.11
N LYS A 37 -0.18 14.01 4.71
CA LYS A 37 0.48 14.95 5.63
C LYS A 37 -0.48 15.51 6.68
N LYS A 38 -1.73 15.79 6.30
CA LYS A 38 -2.79 16.21 7.23
C LYS A 38 -3.01 15.18 8.35
N TYR A 39 -2.83 13.89 8.05
CA TYR A 39 -2.92 12.80 9.03
C TYR A 39 -1.56 12.35 9.59
N GLY A 40 -0.47 13.11 9.36
CA GLY A 40 0.85 12.82 9.91
C GLY A 40 1.58 11.66 9.24
N LEU A 41 1.26 11.36 7.97
CA LEU A 41 1.89 10.31 7.18
C LEU A 41 2.77 10.92 6.06
N ASP A 42 4.00 10.43 5.94
CA ASP A 42 4.92 10.69 4.83
C ASP A 42 4.90 9.48 3.88
N VAL A 43 4.00 9.52 2.90
CA VAL A 43 3.75 8.38 2.00
C VAL A 43 4.57 8.49 0.73
N GLU A 44 5.45 7.52 0.52
CA GLU A 44 6.16 7.28 -0.74
C GLU A 44 5.37 6.25 -1.57
N ILE A 45 4.84 6.67 -2.71
CA ILE A 45 4.17 5.77 -3.66
C ILE A 45 5.22 5.25 -4.65
N ARG A 46 5.46 3.94 -4.65
CA ARG A 46 6.35 3.25 -5.60
C ARG A 46 5.54 2.47 -6.61
N SER A 47 5.97 2.50 -7.86
CA SER A 47 5.35 1.71 -8.92
C SER A 47 5.78 0.25 -8.86
N GLY A 48 4.83 -0.67 -9.06
CA GLY A 48 5.10 -2.07 -9.36
C GLY A 48 5.56 -2.27 -10.82
N GLY A 49 5.43 -3.50 -11.30
CA GLY A 49 5.78 -3.87 -12.67
C GLY A 49 6.11 -5.36 -12.83
N PRO A 50 6.40 -5.83 -14.06
CA PRO A 50 6.61 -7.26 -14.34
C PRO A 50 7.77 -7.88 -13.56
N GLN A 51 8.74 -7.06 -13.18
CA GLN A 51 9.95 -7.48 -12.48
C GLN A 51 9.87 -7.23 -10.96
N VAL A 52 8.74 -6.74 -10.45
CA VAL A 52 8.58 -6.36 -9.04
C VAL A 52 7.74 -7.40 -8.32
N ASN A 53 8.34 -8.10 -7.35
CA ASN A 53 7.61 -9.00 -6.47
C ASN A 53 7.16 -8.28 -5.20
N GLY A 54 5.93 -7.76 -5.20
CA GLY A 54 5.39 -6.99 -4.08
C GLY A 54 5.37 -7.75 -2.76
N MET A 55 4.97 -9.03 -2.76
CA MET A 55 4.92 -9.84 -1.54
C MET A 55 6.29 -10.02 -0.89
N GLN A 56 7.35 -10.23 -1.68
CA GLN A 56 8.72 -10.30 -1.14
C GLN A 56 9.16 -8.95 -0.57
N LEU A 57 8.81 -7.83 -1.21
CA LEU A 57 9.12 -6.49 -0.70
C LEU A 57 8.37 -6.18 0.60
N LEU A 58 7.13 -6.63 0.75
CA LEU A 58 6.37 -6.54 2.00
C LEU A 58 7.05 -7.34 3.13
N LEU A 59 7.36 -8.61 2.87
CA LEU A 59 7.95 -9.50 3.87
C LEU A 59 9.36 -9.08 4.29
N SER A 60 10.12 -8.46 3.38
CA SER A 60 11.44 -7.89 3.66
C SER A 60 11.40 -6.47 4.23
N LYS A 61 10.20 -5.91 4.50
CA LYS A 61 9.99 -4.55 5.01
C LYS A 61 10.59 -3.46 4.11
N ARG A 62 10.67 -3.72 2.81
CA ARG A 62 11.04 -2.73 1.78
C ARG A 62 9.81 -2.01 1.21
N ALA A 63 8.63 -2.55 1.45
CA ALA A 63 7.33 -1.91 1.29
C ALA A 63 6.51 -2.15 2.57
N ASP A 64 5.69 -1.18 2.98
CA ASP A 64 4.84 -1.29 4.17
C ASP A 64 3.41 -1.70 3.79
N VAL A 65 2.96 -1.25 2.63
CA VAL A 65 1.67 -1.59 2.04
C VAL A 65 1.88 -1.98 0.58
N ILE A 66 1.24 -3.05 0.15
CA ILE A 66 1.18 -3.43 -1.27
C ILE A 66 -0.28 -3.46 -1.72
N ILE A 67 -0.52 -3.00 -2.95
CA ILE A 67 -1.74 -3.35 -3.67
C ILE A 67 -1.51 -4.75 -4.25
N GLY A 68 -2.33 -5.71 -3.86
CA GLY A 68 -2.18 -7.11 -4.24
C GLY A 68 -3.51 -7.79 -4.46
N TYR A 69 -3.45 -9.06 -4.87
CA TYR A 69 -4.63 -9.89 -5.11
C TYR A 69 -4.92 -10.78 -3.91
N ASP A 70 -6.20 -11.06 -3.70
CA ASP A 70 -6.73 -11.86 -2.61
C ASP A 70 -6.21 -13.31 -2.60
N LEU A 71 -6.22 -14.00 -3.75
CA LEU A 71 -5.69 -15.36 -3.85
C LEU A 71 -4.20 -15.44 -3.46
N GLN A 72 -3.39 -14.47 -3.90
CA GLN A 72 -1.98 -14.40 -3.52
C GLN A 72 -1.80 -14.21 -2.00
N LEU A 73 -2.65 -13.40 -1.37
CA LEU A 73 -2.63 -13.23 0.08
C LEU A 73 -3.06 -14.52 0.80
N LEU A 74 -4.13 -15.17 0.35
CA LEU A 74 -4.63 -16.42 0.94
C LEU A 74 -3.59 -17.54 0.87
N GLU A 75 -2.94 -17.71 -0.29
CA GLU A 75 -1.81 -18.64 -0.44
C GLU A 75 -0.65 -18.28 0.50
N GLY A 76 -0.33 -16.99 0.62
CA GLY A 76 0.70 -16.51 1.54
C GLY A 76 0.38 -16.85 3.00
N ILE A 77 -0.86 -16.64 3.43
CA ILE A 77 -1.33 -16.97 4.77
C ILE A 77 -1.20 -18.49 5.03
N GLN A 78 -1.58 -19.33 4.06
CA GLN A 78 -1.41 -20.79 4.16
C GLN A 78 0.07 -21.19 4.31
N ARG A 79 0.99 -20.44 3.71
CA ARG A 79 2.46 -20.63 3.83
C ARG A 79 3.06 -19.97 5.08
N GLY A 80 2.26 -19.35 5.95
CA GLY A 80 2.72 -18.72 7.18
C GLY A 80 3.31 -17.32 7.00
N PHE A 81 3.05 -16.66 5.87
CA PHE A 81 3.51 -15.28 5.65
C PHE A 81 2.83 -14.32 6.62
N GLN A 82 3.61 -13.40 7.19
CA GLN A 82 3.10 -12.35 8.07
C GLN A 82 2.54 -11.17 7.24
N ALA A 83 1.49 -11.45 6.47
CA ALA A 83 0.76 -10.46 5.67
C ALA A 83 -0.71 -10.42 6.09
N LYS A 84 -1.35 -9.25 6.00
CA LYS A 84 -2.75 -9.04 6.37
C LYS A 84 -3.43 -8.10 5.39
N ALA A 85 -4.66 -8.42 4.99
CA ALA A 85 -5.51 -7.48 4.26
C ALA A 85 -5.96 -6.33 5.18
N ILE A 86 -5.73 -5.10 4.74
CA ILE A 86 -6.14 -3.89 5.49
C ILE A 86 -7.27 -3.10 4.81
N ALA A 87 -7.52 -3.36 3.52
CA ALA A 87 -8.60 -2.74 2.74
C ALA A 87 -8.96 -3.60 1.51
N ALA A 88 -10.20 -3.48 1.03
CA ALA A 88 -10.68 -4.08 -0.20
C ALA A 88 -11.45 -3.00 -1.01
N PRO A 89 -10.76 -2.20 -1.84
CA PRO A 89 -11.40 -1.13 -2.60
C PRO A 89 -12.29 -1.62 -3.75
N PHE A 90 -12.10 -2.87 -4.18
CA PHE A 90 -12.93 -3.55 -5.18
C PHE A 90 -13.70 -4.71 -4.54
N GLN A 91 -14.98 -4.83 -4.88
CA GLN A 91 -15.84 -5.95 -4.43
C GLN A 91 -15.68 -7.21 -5.29
N TYR A 92 -15.18 -7.07 -6.53
CA TYR A 92 -14.94 -8.13 -7.51
C TYR A 92 -13.61 -7.88 -8.23
N ASP A 93 -12.96 -8.90 -8.81
CA ASP A 93 -11.72 -8.68 -9.57
C ASP A 93 -12.04 -7.80 -10.80
N PRO A 94 -11.44 -6.60 -10.91
CA PRO A 94 -11.71 -5.67 -12.01
C PRO A 94 -11.18 -6.18 -13.37
N ARG A 95 -10.38 -7.25 -13.39
CA ARG A 95 -9.78 -7.83 -14.61
C ARG A 95 -10.60 -8.99 -15.20
N GLY A 96 -11.73 -9.34 -14.59
CA GLY A 96 -12.62 -10.41 -15.07
C GLY A 96 -12.26 -11.80 -14.53
N CYS A 97 -13.27 -12.68 -14.52
CA CYS A 97 -13.27 -14.03 -13.95
C CYS A 97 -12.25 -14.98 -14.60
#